data_AF-A0A165FJB2-F1
#
_entry.id   AF-A0A165FJB2-F1
#
_cell.length_a   1.000
_cell.length_b   1.000
_cell.length_c   1.000
_cell.angle_alpha   90.00
_cell.angle_beta   90.00
_cell.angle_gamma   90.00
#
_symmetry.space_group_name_H-M   'P 1'
#
loop_
_entity.id
_entity.type
_entity.pdbx_description
1 polymer ?
#
loop_
_entity_poly.entity_id
_entity_poly.type
_entity_poly.pdbx_seq_one_letter_code
_entity_poly.pdbx_strand_id
1 'polypeptide(L)'
;RVFLSYDLACMWSPKWRERMTARFPHLLPLWDRVVFVVPKMHEYAHRDKCRYLFSLSWKKGAARVDGEGVEQTWAEHNQLGGSTKEVTSAHRRDCLKTHFSDWNWKK
;
A
#
# COMPACT_ATOMS: atom_id res chain seq x y z
N ARG A 1 14.08 10.37 4.46
CA ARG A 1 12.75 10.49 3.82
C ARG A 1 12.12 9.12 3.84
N VAL A 2 10.81 9.03 4.05
CA VAL A 2 10.05 7.79 4.08
C VAL A 2 8.96 7.91 3.02
N PHE A 3 8.90 6.96 2.08
CA PHE A 3 7.83 6.92 1.10
C PHE A 3 6.62 6.20 1.70
N LEU A 4 5.47 6.86 1.69
CA LEU A 4 4.19 6.26 2.08
C LEU A 4 3.35 6.13 0.81
N SER A 5 3.29 4.90 0.32
CA SER A 5 2.48 4.52 -0.83
C SER A 5 1.06 4.23 -0.36
N TYR A 6 0.07 4.90 -0.94
CA TYR A 6 -1.33 4.68 -0.64
C TYR A 6 -2.17 5.14 -1.84
N ASP A 7 -3.15 4.34 -2.24
CA ASP A 7 -3.94 4.59 -3.45
C ASP A 7 -4.59 5.97 -3.38
N LEU A 8 -5.17 6.33 -2.24
CA LEU A 8 -5.84 7.62 -2.05
C LEU A 8 -4.93 8.69 -1.44
N ALA A 9 -3.60 8.55 -1.57
CA ALA A 9 -2.63 9.50 -1.01
C ALA A 9 -2.90 10.94 -1.46
N CYS A 10 -3.34 11.16 -2.70
CA CYS A 10 -3.61 12.51 -3.21
C CYS A 10 -4.81 13.19 -2.53
N MET A 11 -5.83 12.42 -2.14
CA MET A 11 -7.00 12.92 -1.42
C MET A 11 -6.73 13.06 0.06
N TRP A 12 -5.89 12.17 0.60
CA TRP A 12 -5.69 12.07 2.04
C TRP A 12 -4.61 13.00 2.58
N SER A 13 -3.50 13.14 1.85
CA SER A 13 -2.33 13.92 2.26
C SER A 13 -2.56 15.42 2.53
N PRO A 14 -3.52 16.14 1.88
CA PRO A 14 -3.70 17.58 2.14
C PRO A 14 -4.00 17.92 3.60
N LYS A 15 -4.69 17.01 4.31
CA LYS A 15 -5.07 17.16 5.72
C LYS A 15 -4.21 16.33 6.67
N TRP A 16 -3.16 15.69 6.16
CA TRP A 16 -2.27 14.83 6.95
C TRP A 16 -1.67 15.55 8.15
N ARG A 17 -1.00 16.69 7.92
CA ARG A 17 -0.31 17.42 9.00
C ARG A 17 -1.29 17.78 10.13
N GLU A 18 -2.46 18.31 9.79
CA GLU A 18 -3.51 18.66 10.75
C GLU A 18 -3.95 17.45 11.59
N ARG A 19 -4.30 16.34 10.92
CA ARG A 19 -4.75 15.10 11.59
C ARG A 19 -3.68 14.52 12.50
N MET A 20 -2.42 14.54 12.06
CA MET A 20 -1.32 13.98 12.83
C MET A 20 -0.90 14.86 14.00
N THR A 21 -0.92 16.18 13.86
CA THR A 21 -0.73 17.08 15.00
C THR A 21 -1.81 16.85 16.06
N ALA A 22 -3.07 16.69 15.65
CA ALA A 22 -4.17 16.51 16.58
C ALA A 22 -4.13 15.17 17.34
N ARG A 23 -3.70 14.08 16.68
CA ARG A 23 -3.79 12.72 17.24
C ARG A 23 -2.46 12.13 17.69
N PHE A 24 -1.36 12.52 17.04
CA PHE A 24 -0.02 11.96 17.25
C PHE A 24 1.09 13.04 17.18
N PRO A 25 1.03 14.08 18.05
CA PRO A 25 1.98 15.19 18.00
C PRO A 25 3.42 14.76 18.29
N HIS A 26 3.63 13.73 19.11
CA HIS A 26 4.96 13.19 19.43
C HIS A 26 5.69 12.58 18.22
N LEU A 27 4.97 12.31 17.11
CA LEU A 27 5.53 11.77 15.87
C LEU A 27 5.77 12.84 14.80
N LEU A 28 5.57 14.13 15.10
CA LEU A 28 5.78 15.24 14.15
C LEU A 28 7.13 15.18 13.39
N PRO A 29 8.27 14.91 14.04
CA PRO A 29 9.55 14.82 13.32
C PRO A 29 9.59 13.71 12.26
N LEU A 30 8.79 12.66 12.41
CA LEU A 30 8.65 11.59 11.43
C LEU A 30 7.79 12.04 10.26
N TRP A 31 6.71 12.77 10.52
CA TRP A 31 5.76 13.25 9.50
C TRP A 31 6.40 14.23 8.52
N ASP A 32 7.34 15.04 8.97
CA ASP A 32 8.13 15.94 8.12
C ASP A 32 9.01 15.20 7.10
N ARG A 33 9.25 13.91 7.33
CA ARG A 33 10.07 13.06 6.45
C ARG A 33 9.22 12.24 5.48
N VAL A 34 7.89 12.24 5.62
CA VAL A 34 6.97 11.44 4.80
C VAL A 34 6.77 12.08 3.43
N VAL A 35 6.93 11.28 2.40
CA VAL A 35 6.62 11.62 1.02
C VAL A 35 5.49 10.70 0.57
N PHE A 36 4.33 11.29 0.32
CA PHE A 36 3.18 10.57 -0.20
C PHE A 36 3.36 10.25 -1.68
N VAL A 37 3.04 9.02 -2.04
CA VAL A 37 3.05 8.52 -3.41
C VAL A 37 1.81 7.66 -3.65
N VAL A 38 1.43 7.53 -4.92
CA VAL A 38 0.38 6.61 -5.37
C VAL A 38 1.10 5.47 -6.10
N PRO A 39 0.74 4.20 -5.84
CA PRO A 39 1.24 3.06 -6.60
C PRO A 39 1.03 3.26 -8.12
N LYS A 40 1.98 2.77 -8.94
CA LYS A 40 2.03 3.09 -10.38
C LYS A 40 0.79 2.67 -11.18
N MET A 41 0.17 1.54 -10.84
CA MET A 41 -1.05 1.03 -11.47
C MET A 41 -2.22 1.97 -11.13
N HIS A 42 -2.36 2.35 -9.87
CA HIS A 42 -3.43 3.24 -9.42
C HIS A 42 -3.27 4.68 -9.92
N GLU A 43 -2.04 5.11 -10.21
CA GLU A 43 -1.74 6.44 -10.72
C GLU A 43 -2.57 6.81 -11.97
N TYR A 44 -2.90 5.83 -12.82
CA TYR A 44 -3.69 6.01 -14.03
C TYR A 44 -5.19 6.25 -13.78
N ALA A 45 -5.71 5.81 -12.63
CA ALA A 45 -7.11 6.03 -12.24
C ALA A 45 -7.34 7.41 -11.61
N HIS A 46 -6.28 8.19 -11.42
CA HIS A 46 -6.33 9.50 -10.77
C HIS A 46 -6.39 10.64 -11.79
N ARG A 47 -6.75 11.84 -11.32
CA ARG A 47 -6.70 13.07 -12.13
C ARG A 47 -5.26 13.33 -12.60
N ASP A 48 -5.08 13.87 -13.80
CA ASP A 48 -3.77 14.12 -14.42
C ASP A 48 -2.72 14.75 -13.50
N LYS A 49 -3.11 15.75 -12.70
CA LYS A 49 -2.19 16.41 -11.76
C LYS A 49 -1.58 15.44 -10.74
N CYS A 50 -2.31 14.40 -10.33
CA CYS A 50 -1.83 13.39 -9.39
C CYS A 50 -0.68 12.56 -9.99
N ARG A 51 -0.76 12.28 -11.29
CA ARG A 51 0.25 11.56 -12.06
C ARG A 51 1.63 12.23 -12.06
N TYR A 52 1.68 13.53 -11.81
CA TYR A 52 2.96 14.24 -11.69
C TYR A 52 3.37 14.42 -10.23
N LEU A 53 2.41 14.72 -9.36
CA LEU A 53 2.68 15.05 -7.95
C LEU A 53 2.94 13.84 -7.07
N PHE A 54 2.36 12.68 -7.36
CA PHE A 54 2.41 11.50 -6.50
C PHE A 54 3.10 10.29 -7.17
N SER A 55 3.54 10.40 -8.43
CA SER A 55 4.23 9.30 -9.08
C SER A 55 5.56 8.98 -8.41
N LEU A 56 5.78 7.70 -8.14
CA LEU A 56 7.07 7.15 -7.74
C LEU A 56 8.17 7.46 -8.77
N SER A 57 7.83 7.49 -10.06
CA SER A 57 8.80 7.74 -11.15
C SER A 57 9.44 9.13 -11.08
N TRP A 58 8.74 10.10 -10.50
CA TRP A 58 9.19 11.49 -10.41
C TRP A 58 9.76 11.84 -9.01
N LYS A 59 9.89 10.87 -8.09
CA LYS A 59 10.45 11.11 -6.75
C LYS A 59 11.90 10.67 -6.63
N LYS A 60 12.78 11.63 -6.34
CA LYS A 60 14.19 11.34 -6.01
C LYS A 60 14.28 10.42 -4.80
N GLY A 61 14.95 9.28 -4.98
CA GLY A 61 15.16 8.27 -3.95
C GLY A 61 14.12 7.14 -3.94
N ALA A 62 13.11 7.17 -4.82
CA ALA A 62 12.15 6.08 -4.96
C ALA A 62 12.70 4.87 -5.76
N ALA A 63 13.89 4.99 -6.36
CA ALA A 63 14.45 4.01 -7.29
C ALA A 63 13.43 3.66 -8.39
N ARG A 64 13.37 2.40 -8.84
CA ARG A 64 12.41 1.93 -9.85
C ARG A 64 11.29 1.06 -9.27
N VAL A 65 10.94 1.24 -7.99
CA VAL A 65 9.82 0.52 -7.38
C VAL A 65 8.48 0.95 -7.99
N ASP A 66 7.50 0.07 -7.97
CA ASP A 66 6.13 0.35 -8.44
C ASP A 66 5.16 0.70 -7.30
N GLY A 67 5.46 0.30 -6.07
CA GLY A 67 4.60 0.50 -4.91
C GLY A 67 3.39 -0.46 -4.87
N GLU A 68 3.37 -1.48 -5.74
CA GLU A 68 2.23 -2.40 -5.96
C GLU A 68 2.37 -3.74 -5.22
N GLY A 69 3.50 -3.99 -4.56
CA GLY A 69 3.83 -5.32 -4.04
C GLY A 69 2.83 -5.92 -3.04
N VAL A 70 1.98 -5.09 -2.40
CA VAL A 70 0.89 -5.59 -1.54
C VAL A 70 -0.28 -6.15 -2.36
N GLU A 71 -0.51 -5.63 -3.56
CA GLU A 71 -1.67 -5.95 -4.41
C GLU A 71 -1.36 -6.92 -5.54
N GLN A 72 -0.12 -6.96 -6.04
CA GLN A 72 0.32 -7.92 -7.08
C GLN A 72 -0.02 -9.37 -6.74
N THR A 73 -0.03 -9.67 -5.44
CA THR A 73 -0.27 -11.00 -4.89
C THR A 73 -1.75 -11.40 -4.92
N TRP A 74 -2.67 -10.45 -5.11
CA TRP A 74 -4.11 -10.70 -5.05
C TRP A 74 -4.57 -11.67 -6.14
N ALA A 75 -3.93 -11.67 -7.31
CA ALA A 75 -4.24 -12.63 -8.37
C ALA A 75 -4.11 -14.08 -7.88
N GLU A 76 -3.09 -14.39 -7.08
CA GLU A 76 -2.87 -15.71 -6.51
C GLU A 76 -3.76 -15.95 -5.28
N HIS A 77 -3.85 -14.97 -4.38
CA HIS A 77 -4.67 -15.11 -3.17
C HIS A 77 -6.17 -15.24 -3.44
N ASN A 78 -6.67 -14.64 -4.53
CA ASN A 78 -8.07 -14.76 -4.93
C ASN A 78 -8.47 -16.20 -5.27
N GLN A 79 -7.54 -17.01 -5.78
CA GLN A 79 -7.79 -18.43 -6.10
C GLN A 79 -8.08 -19.25 -4.82
N LEU A 80 -7.54 -18.82 -3.68
CA LEU A 80 -7.81 -19.45 -2.38
C LEU A 80 -9.27 -19.30 -1.94
N GLY A 81 -9.97 -18.29 -2.47
CA GLY A 81 -11.37 -18.03 -2.13
C GLY A 81 -12.27 -19.22 -2.44
N GLY A 82 -12.08 -19.86 -3.60
CA GLY A 82 -12.84 -21.04 -4.01
C GLY A 82 -12.44 -22.30 -3.24
N SER A 83 -11.15 -22.59 -3.13
CA SER A 83 -10.66 -23.81 -2.48
C SER A 83 -10.91 -23.85 -0.97
N THR A 84 -11.06 -22.70 -0.32
CA THR A 84 -11.32 -22.60 1.13
C THR A 84 -12.77 -22.24 1.47
N LYS A 85 -13.71 -22.30 0.51
CA LYS A 85 -15.09 -21.86 0.72
C LYS A 85 -15.91 -22.80 1.62
N GLU A 86 -15.74 -24.10 1.45
CA GLU A 86 -16.55 -25.13 2.12
C GLU A 86 -15.84 -25.76 3.34
N VAL A 87 -14.68 -25.23 3.73
CA VAL A 87 -13.92 -25.73 4.89
C VAL A 87 -14.29 -24.99 6.16
N THR A 88 -14.02 -25.60 7.33
CA THR A 88 -14.29 -24.96 8.62
C THR A 88 -13.52 -23.64 8.78
N SER A 89 -14.05 -22.72 9.58
CA SER A 89 -13.45 -21.40 9.78
C SER A 89 -12.01 -21.47 10.31
N ALA A 90 -11.72 -22.44 11.19
CA ALA A 90 -10.37 -22.69 11.69
C ALA A 90 -9.43 -23.12 10.55
N HIS A 91 -9.84 -24.14 9.77
CA HIS A 91 -9.04 -24.64 8.66
C HIS A 91 -8.82 -23.59 7.58
N ARG A 92 -9.85 -22.80 7.23
CA ARG A 92 -9.72 -21.67 6.30
C ARG A 92 -8.62 -20.70 6.73
N ARG A 93 -8.57 -20.35 8.02
CA ARG A 93 -7.54 -19.43 8.54
C ARG A 93 -6.14 -20.02 8.42
N ASP A 94 -5.98 -21.31 8.71
CA ASP A 94 -4.68 -21.98 8.64
C ASP A 94 -4.19 -22.13 7.19
N CYS A 95 -5.09 -22.45 6.25
CA CYS A 95 -4.80 -22.44 4.82
C CYS A 95 -4.30 -21.06 4.38
N LEU A 96 -5.07 -19.99 4.64
CA LEU A 96 -4.71 -18.64 4.24
C LEU A 96 -3.35 -18.21 4.82
N LYS A 97 -3.10 -18.47 6.10
CA LYS A 97 -1.80 -18.17 6.74
C LYS A 97 -0.65 -18.90 6.07
N THR A 98 -0.84 -20.17 5.72
CA THR A 98 0.19 -20.99 5.07
C THR A 98 0.55 -20.40 3.71
N HIS A 99 -0.44 -20.06 2.89
CA HIS A 99 -0.20 -19.42 1.59
C HIS A 99 0.45 -18.04 1.72
N PHE A 100 0.02 -17.21 2.68
CA PHE A 100 0.61 -15.89 2.90
C PHE A 100 2.08 -16.00 3.36
N SER A 101 2.39 -17.00 4.19
CA SER A 101 3.76 -17.25 4.67
C SER A 101 4.66 -17.77 3.55
N ASP A 102 4.19 -18.70 2.74
CA ASP A 102 4.89 -19.19 1.55
C ASP A 102 5.15 -18.04 0.55
N TRP A 103 4.16 -17.18 0.33
CA TRP A 103 4.34 -16.00 -0.52
C TRP A 103 5.40 -15.05 0.04
N ASN A 104 5.41 -14.81 1.36
CA ASN A 104 6.44 -13.98 1.99
C ASN A 104 7.84 -14.59 1.92
N TRP A 105 7.96 -15.92 1.88
CA TRP A 105 9.24 -16.60 1.67
C TRP A 105 9.76 -16.47 0.23
N LYS A 106 8.87 -16.38 -0.76
CA LYS A 106 9.22 -16.25 -2.18
C LYS A 106 9.55 -14.82 -2.63
N LYS A 107 9.25 -13.82 -1.80
CA LYS A 107 9.60 -12.40 -2.03
C LYS A 107 11.08 -12.15 -1.84
#